data_AF-A0A176ZBV4-F1
#
_entry.id   AF-A0A176ZBV4-F1
#
_cell.length_a   1.000
_cell.length_b   1.000
_cell.length_c   1.000
_cell.angle_alpha   90.00
_cell.angle_beta   90.00
_cell.angle_gamma   90.00
#
_symmetry.space_group_name_H-M   'P 1'
#
loop_
_entity.id
_entity.type
_entity.pdbx_description
1 polymer ?
#
loop_
_entity_poly.entity_id
_entity_poly.type
_entity_poly.pdbx_seq_one_letter_code
_entity_poly.pdbx_strand_id
1 'polypeptide(L)'
;MMHETEMAGYFQRQLAEYVEYHRDPWNCAMHVVGILLLFTGATLPLTLVHIPVFGIEVSLAVILALPVLVYWLMLDAGIGLGILAAAVVLLSVATTIGNQVSTVMMWSIFAVLIVLGVGAQTVGHKVFEERQPSMVDHPTHFLLGPMFVMAKLFIALGFRRDLAAILAPLPTNSLSTR
;
A
#
# COMPACT_ATOMS: atom_id res chain seq x y z
N MET A 1 17.23 -7.95 17.05
CA MET A 1 18.20 -6.88 16.72
C MET A 1 18.77 -7.02 15.31
N MET A 2 19.67 -7.95 14.98
CA MET A 2 20.28 -7.99 13.61
C MET A 2 19.24 -8.15 12.47
N HIS A 3 18.28 -9.07 12.62
CA HIS A 3 17.24 -9.29 11.61
C HIS A 3 16.31 -8.07 11.39
N GLU A 4 16.04 -7.31 12.45
CA GLU A 4 15.20 -6.11 12.39
C GLU A 4 15.93 -4.97 11.64
N THR A 5 17.24 -4.87 11.80
CA THR A 5 18.09 -3.91 11.07
C THR A 5 18.19 -4.26 9.59
N GLU A 6 18.22 -5.55 9.25
CA GLU A 6 18.21 -6.02 7.85
C GLU A 6 16.89 -5.71 7.14
N MET A 7 15.75 -5.96 7.80
CA MET A 7 14.42 -5.69 7.26
C MET A 7 14.17 -4.20 7.06
N ALA A 8 14.54 -3.37 8.04
CA ALA A 8 14.48 -1.92 7.91
C ALA A 8 15.37 -1.41 6.76
N GLY A 9 16.60 -1.92 6.66
CA GLY A 9 17.51 -1.56 5.58
C GLY A 9 17.00 -1.98 4.19
N TYR A 10 16.31 -3.13 4.08
CA TYR A 10 15.66 -3.55 2.85
C TYR A 10 14.53 -2.60 2.44
N PHE A 11 13.63 -2.27 3.36
CA PHE A 11 12.53 -1.33 3.08
C PHE A 11 13.05 0.03 2.61
N GLN A 12 14.07 0.57 3.27
CA GLN A 12 14.66 1.86 2.92
C GLN A 12 15.24 1.89 1.49
N ARG A 13 15.90 0.82 1.05
CA ARG A 13 16.40 0.71 -0.34
C ARG A 13 15.26 0.70 -1.36
N GLN A 14 14.24 -0.11 -1.10
CA GLN A 14 13.06 -0.18 -1.97
C GLN A 14 12.31 1.16 -2.01
N LEU A 15 12.23 1.88 -0.89
CA LEU A 15 11.64 3.21 -0.84
C LEU A 15 12.44 4.24 -1.67
N ALA A 16 13.77 4.20 -1.61
CA ALA A 16 14.61 5.08 -2.40
C ALA A 16 14.43 4.86 -3.91
N GLU A 17 14.44 3.59 -4.36
CA GLU A 17 14.15 3.19 -5.75
C GLU A 17 12.75 3.65 -6.19
N TYR A 18 11.74 3.44 -5.34
CA TYR A 18 10.37 3.86 -5.62
C TYR A 18 10.25 5.38 -5.79
N VAL A 19 10.87 6.18 -4.91
CA VAL A 19 10.78 7.65 -4.97
C VAL A 19 11.54 8.21 -6.18
N GLU A 20 12.64 7.58 -6.59
CA GLU A 20 13.31 7.92 -7.83
C GLU A 20 12.38 7.69 -9.04
N TYR A 21 11.60 6.61 -8.99
CA TYR A 21 10.63 6.30 -10.03
C TYR A 21 9.37 7.19 -9.98
N HIS A 22 8.87 7.57 -8.79
CA HIS A 22 7.59 8.27 -8.60
C HIS A 22 7.73 9.61 -7.88
N ARG A 23 8.06 10.65 -8.65
CA ARG A 23 8.30 12.00 -8.14
C ARG A 23 7.06 12.90 -8.20
N ASP A 24 6.09 12.59 -9.05
CA ASP A 24 4.95 13.48 -9.26
C ASP A 24 3.94 13.38 -8.10
N PRO A 25 3.55 14.53 -7.49
CA PRO A 25 2.61 14.54 -6.37
C PRO A 25 1.18 14.16 -6.77
N TRP A 26 0.75 14.44 -8.00
CA TRP A 26 -0.56 14.02 -8.50
C TRP A 26 -0.60 12.53 -8.76
N ASN A 27 0.47 11.95 -9.31
CA ASN A 27 0.59 10.50 -9.38
C ASN A 27 0.46 9.86 -7.98
N CYS A 28 1.17 10.41 -6.99
CA CYS A 28 1.06 9.93 -5.61
C CYS A 28 -0.38 9.99 -5.07
N ALA A 29 -1.12 11.07 -5.34
CA ALA A 29 -2.52 11.21 -4.92
C ALA A 29 -3.42 10.17 -5.62
N MET A 30 -3.20 9.94 -6.92
CA MET A 30 -3.92 8.92 -7.68
C MET A 30 -3.63 7.51 -7.15
N HIS A 31 -2.40 7.24 -6.71
CA HIS A 31 -2.05 5.99 -6.04
C HIS A 31 -2.75 5.83 -4.69
N VAL A 32 -2.84 6.88 -3.87
CA VAL A 32 -3.61 6.84 -2.62
C VAL A 32 -5.05 6.43 -2.90
N VAL A 33 -5.72 7.14 -3.82
CA VAL A 33 -7.11 6.85 -4.19
C VAL A 33 -7.24 5.43 -4.75
N GLY A 34 -6.34 5.04 -5.66
CA GLY A 34 -6.31 3.72 -6.25
C GLY A 34 -6.19 2.61 -5.20
N ILE A 35 -5.27 2.73 -4.25
CA ILE A 35 -5.07 1.74 -3.19
C ILE A 35 -6.31 1.61 -2.29
N LEU A 36 -6.94 2.73 -1.90
CA LEU A 36 -8.15 2.71 -1.08
C LEU A 36 -9.29 1.96 -1.78
N LEU A 37 -9.50 2.25 -3.07
CA LEU A 37 -10.53 1.62 -3.89
C LEU A 37 -10.24 0.13 -4.14
N LEU A 38 -9.00 -0.18 -4.54
CA LEU A 38 -8.59 -1.56 -4.85
C LEU A 38 -8.62 -2.45 -3.60
N PHE A 39 -8.14 -1.96 -2.46
CA PHE A 39 -8.17 -2.73 -1.22
C PHE A 39 -9.61 -3.00 -0.77
N THR A 40 -10.46 -1.98 -0.75
CA THR A 40 -11.88 -2.13 -0.38
C THR A 40 -12.61 -3.05 -1.35
N GLY A 41 -12.40 -2.86 -2.66
CA GLY A 41 -12.98 -3.70 -3.70
C GLY A 41 -12.55 -5.15 -3.55
N ALA A 42 -11.25 -5.43 -3.50
CA ALA A 42 -10.73 -6.79 -3.41
C ALA A 42 -11.17 -7.53 -2.14
N THR A 43 -11.26 -6.83 -1.01
CA THR A 43 -11.66 -7.44 0.26
C THR A 43 -13.16 -7.63 0.39
N LEU A 44 -14.00 -6.80 -0.24
CA LEU A 44 -15.47 -6.85 -0.15
C LEU A 44 -16.07 -8.26 -0.33
N PRO A 45 -15.89 -8.96 -1.47
CA PRO A 45 -16.45 -10.31 -1.63
C PRO A 45 -15.89 -11.32 -0.62
N LEU A 46 -14.63 -11.13 -0.21
CA LEU A 46 -13.94 -12.00 0.75
C LEU A 46 -14.45 -11.82 2.18
N THR A 47 -15.11 -10.70 2.49
CA THR A 47 -15.72 -10.49 3.81
C THR A 47 -16.91 -11.41 4.06
N LEU A 48 -17.55 -11.93 3.01
CA LEU A 48 -18.72 -12.80 3.11
C LEU A 48 -18.37 -14.27 3.31
N VAL A 49 -17.15 -14.67 2.97
CA VAL A 49 -16.66 -16.04 3.16
C VAL A 49 -16.05 -16.14 4.55
N HIS A 50 -16.63 -16.97 5.41
CA HIS A 50 -16.13 -17.20 6.77
C HIS A 50 -15.50 -18.57 6.89
N ILE A 51 -14.40 -18.63 7.64
CA ILE A 51 -13.66 -19.86 7.93
C ILE A 51 -13.54 -19.98 9.46
N PRO A 52 -13.91 -21.14 10.05
CA PRO A 52 -13.74 -21.38 11.47
C PRO A 52 -12.26 -21.55 11.80
N VAL A 53 -11.72 -20.65 12.63
CA VAL A 53 -10.33 -20.68 13.12
C VAL A 53 -10.37 -20.74 14.65
N PHE A 54 -9.94 -21.86 15.22
CA PHE A 54 -9.99 -22.11 16.68
C PHE A 54 -11.36 -21.84 17.32
N GLY A 55 -12.46 -22.11 16.60
CA GLY A 55 -13.84 -21.88 17.07
C GLY A 55 -14.37 -20.46 16.89
N ILE A 56 -13.62 -19.57 16.23
CA ILE A 56 -14.04 -18.22 15.86
C ILE A 56 -14.25 -18.16 14.35
N GLU A 57 -15.39 -17.65 13.90
CA GLU A 57 -15.63 -17.37 12.47
C GLU A 57 -14.82 -16.15 12.05
N VAL A 58 -13.83 -16.36 11.18
CA VAL A 58 -12.97 -15.29 10.66
C VAL A 58 -13.22 -15.16 9.16
N SER A 59 -13.41 -13.93 8.67
CA SER A 59 -13.59 -13.72 7.24
C SER A 59 -12.31 -14.01 6.45
N LEU A 60 -12.46 -14.53 5.24
CA LEU A 60 -11.36 -14.82 4.33
C LEU A 60 -10.55 -13.55 4.00
N ALA A 61 -11.21 -12.38 3.98
CA ALA A 61 -10.55 -11.09 3.83
C ALA A 61 -9.46 -10.86 4.91
N VAL A 62 -9.79 -11.11 6.18
CA VAL A 62 -8.85 -10.94 7.30
C VAL A 62 -7.73 -11.97 7.21
N ILE A 63 -8.07 -13.23 6.92
CA ILE A 63 -7.09 -14.32 6.80
C ILE A 63 -6.04 -14.01 5.74
N LEU A 64 -6.45 -13.47 4.59
CA LEU A 64 -5.54 -13.13 3.50
C LEU A 64 -4.77 -11.82 3.72
N ALA A 65 -5.38 -10.83 4.38
CA ALA A 65 -4.72 -9.55 4.68
C ALA A 65 -3.67 -9.67 5.79
N LEU A 66 -3.91 -10.52 6.79
CA LEU A 66 -3.11 -10.57 8.01
C LEU A 66 -1.62 -10.88 7.77
N PRO A 67 -1.21 -11.88 6.97
CA PRO A 67 0.20 -12.16 6.71
C PRO A 67 0.93 -10.97 6.07
N VAL A 68 0.26 -10.25 5.17
CA VAL A 68 0.81 -9.06 4.51
C VAL A 68 0.97 -7.90 5.49
N LEU A 69 -0.01 -7.67 6.35
CA LEU A 69 0.06 -6.64 7.40
C LEU A 69 1.17 -6.95 8.41
N VAL A 70 1.33 -8.21 8.81
CA VAL A 70 2.45 -8.66 9.67
C VAL A 70 3.78 -8.40 8.98
N TYR A 71 3.89 -8.76 7.70
CA TYR A 71 5.11 -8.51 6.93
C TYR A 71 5.46 -7.01 6.85
N TRP A 72 4.49 -6.14 6.62
CA TRP A 72 4.72 -4.68 6.61
C TRP A 72 5.09 -4.13 7.99
N LEU A 73 4.53 -4.65 9.08
CA LEU A 73 4.93 -4.32 10.44
C LEU A 73 6.38 -4.74 10.73
N MET A 74 6.82 -5.88 10.21
CA MET A 74 8.20 -6.35 10.34
C MET A 74 9.19 -5.51 9.53
N LEU A 75 8.77 -4.96 8.40
CA LEU A 75 9.60 -4.08 7.55
C LEU A 75 9.80 -2.70 8.18
N ASP A 76 8.71 -2.11 8.69
CA ASP A 76 8.76 -0.85 9.43
C ASP A 76 7.51 -0.73 10.32
N ALA A 77 7.70 -0.83 11.63
CA ALA A 77 6.57 -0.84 12.58
C ALA A 77 5.75 0.45 12.53
N GLY A 78 6.39 1.62 12.32
CA GLY A 78 5.69 2.90 12.28
C GLY A 78 4.79 3.04 11.06
N ILE A 79 5.30 2.72 9.87
CA ILE A 79 4.51 2.70 8.63
C ILE A 79 3.48 1.58 8.68
N GLY A 80 3.87 0.38 9.13
CA GLY A 80 3.00 -0.78 9.24
C GLY A 80 1.80 -0.55 10.15
N LEU A 81 1.98 0.14 11.29
CA LEU A 81 0.87 0.52 12.18
C LEU A 81 -0.10 1.51 11.52
N GLY A 82 0.41 2.48 10.76
CA GLY A 82 -0.43 3.38 9.97
C GLY A 82 -1.28 2.63 8.95
N ILE A 83 -0.69 1.66 8.26
CA ILE A 83 -1.41 0.82 7.30
C ILE A 83 -2.40 -0.11 8.00
N LEU A 84 -2.03 -0.71 9.14
CA LEU A 84 -2.92 -1.54 9.94
C LEU A 84 -4.18 -0.74 10.35
N ALA A 85 -4.00 0.49 10.84
CA ALA A 85 -5.12 1.35 11.19
C ALA A 85 -6.03 1.63 9.99
N ALA A 86 -5.46 1.95 8.82
CA ALA A 86 -6.23 2.14 7.59
C ALA A 86 -6.95 0.84 7.16
N ALA A 87 -6.26 -0.31 7.20
CA ALA A 87 -6.81 -1.61 6.82
C ALA A 87 -7.98 -2.01 7.71
N VAL A 88 -7.91 -1.76 9.03
CA VAL A 88 -9.03 -2.01 9.96
C VAL A 88 -10.26 -1.20 9.56
N VAL A 89 -10.09 0.08 9.23
CA VAL A 89 -11.20 0.93 8.77
C VAL A 89 -11.79 0.41 7.46
N LEU A 90 -10.95 0.12 6.46
CA LEU A 90 -11.41 -0.33 5.15
C LEU A 90 -12.07 -1.72 5.19
N LEU A 91 -11.54 -2.65 5.98
CA LEU A 91 -12.17 -3.95 6.22
C LEU A 91 -13.52 -3.80 6.91
N SER A 92 -13.63 -2.90 7.89
CA SER A 92 -14.90 -2.62 8.56
C SER A 92 -15.94 -2.04 7.59
N VAL A 93 -15.51 -1.15 6.69
CA VAL A 93 -16.36 -0.61 5.61
C VAL A 93 -16.80 -1.73 4.66
N ALA A 94 -15.87 -2.56 4.19
CA ALA A 94 -16.16 -3.68 3.30
C ALA A 94 -17.14 -4.68 3.93
N THR A 95 -16.94 -5.09 5.18
CA THR A 95 -17.85 -5.97 5.93
C THR A 95 -19.23 -5.33 6.09
N THR A 96 -19.28 -4.03 6.41
CA THR A 96 -20.56 -3.31 6.57
C THR A 96 -21.35 -3.29 5.26
N ILE A 97 -20.69 -2.99 4.13
CA ILE A 97 -21.31 -3.03 2.81
C ILE A 97 -21.80 -4.45 2.50
N GLY A 98 -20.93 -5.46 2.65
CA GLY A 98 -21.25 -6.85 2.36
C GLY A 98 -22.49 -7.36 3.11
N ASN A 99 -22.65 -6.96 4.38
CA ASN A 99 -23.79 -7.35 5.20
C ASN A 99 -25.11 -6.63 4.87
N GLN A 100 -25.07 -5.53 4.12
CA GLN A 100 -26.24 -4.68 3.86
C GLN A 100 -26.78 -4.79 2.43
N VAL A 101 -26.03 -5.39 1.50
CA VAL A 101 -26.38 -5.42 0.08
C VAL A 101 -26.63 -6.84 -0.42
N SER A 102 -27.41 -6.97 -1.49
CA SER A 102 -27.58 -8.26 -2.17
C SER A 102 -26.27 -8.70 -2.85
N THR A 103 -26.12 -10.00 -3.12
CA THR A 103 -24.96 -10.55 -3.85
C THR A 103 -24.73 -9.86 -5.19
N VAL A 104 -25.80 -9.54 -5.93
CA VAL A 104 -25.70 -8.84 -7.23
C VAL A 104 -25.18 -7.41 -7.06
N MET A 105 -25.69 -6.69 -6.05
CA MET A 105 -25.21 -5.34 -5.75
C MET A 105 -23.77 -5.34 -5.25
N MET A 106 -23.38 -6.32 -4.43
CA MET A 106 -21.99 -6.50 -3.97
C MET A 106 -21.04 -6.64 -5.16
N TRP A 107 -21.33 -7.51 -6.12
CA TRP A 107 -20.49 -7.69 -7.32
C TRP A 107 -20.45 -6.44 -8.21
N SER A 108 -21.53 -5.65 -8.23
CA SER A 108 -21.56 -4.36 -8.93
C SER A 108 -20.65 -3.33 -8.25
N ILE A 109 -20.71 -3.22 -6.92
CA ILE A 109 -19.83 -2.35 -6.13
C ILE A 109 -18.37 -2.78 -6.30
N PHE A 110 -18.09 -4.09 -6.19
CA PHE A 110 -16.77 -4.66 -6.47
C PHE A 110 -16.25 -4.20 -7.84
N ALA A 111 -17.02 -4.39 -8.90
CA ALA A 111 -16.61 -4.04 -10.25
C ALA A 111 -16.30 -2.54 -10.39
N VAL A 112 -17.15 -1.67 -9.83
CA VAL A 112 -16.94 -0.22 -9.84
C VAL A 112 -15.66 0.16 -9.09
N LEU A 113 -15.45 -0.36 -7.88
CA LEU A 113 -14.26 -0.07 -7.07
C LEU A 113 -12.98 -0.53 -7.78
N ILE A 114 -12.99 -1.72 -8.39
CA ILE A 114 -11.83 -2.23 -9.14
C ILE A 114 -11.55 -1.38 -10.37
N VAL A 115 -12.57 -1.07 -11.18
CA VAL A 115 -12.39 -0.26 -12.40
C VAL A 115 -11.87 1.14 -12.07
N LEU A 116 -12.47 1.82 -11.09
CA LEU A 116 -12.02 3.14 -10.67
C LEU A 116 -10.62 3.09 -10.03
N GLY A 117 -10.33 2.06 -9.24
CA GLY A 117 -9.03 1.88 -8.62
C GLY A 117 -7.91 1.65 -9.64
N VAL A 118 -8.11 0.73 -10.60
CA VAL A 118 -7.16 0.49 -11.71
C VAL A 118 -7.05 1.74 -12.59
N GLY A 119 -8.17 2.40 -12.87
CA GLY A 119 -8.21 3.65 -13.61
C GLY A 119 -7.36 4.73 -12.95
N ALA A 120 -7.48 4.89 -11.63
CA ALA A 120 -6.70 5.85 -10.87
C ALA A 120 -5.19 5.56 -10.95
N GLN A 121 -4.77 4.32 -10.72
CA GLN A 121 -3.36 3.90 -10.86
C GLN A 121 -2.83 4.16 -12.28
N THR A 122 -3.62 3.82 -13.30
CA THR A 122 -3.23 3.95 -14.70
C THR A 122 -3.09 5.42 -15.13
N VAL A 123 -4.06 6.26 -14.74
CA VAL A 123 -4.02 7.72 -14.99
C VAL A 123 -2.81 8.33 -14.28
N GLY A 124 -2.58 7.94 -13.02
CA GLY A 124 -1.38 8.27 -12.26
C GLY A 124 -0.10 8.13 -13.09
N HIS A 125 0.19 6.89 -13.49
CA HIS A 125 1.40 6.55 -14.22
C HIS A 125 1.48 7.19 -15.62
N LYS A 126 0.41 7.10 -16.40
CA LYS A 126 0.45 7.50 -17.82
C LYS A 126 0.36 8.99 -18.04
N VAL A 127 -0.41 9.72 -17.23
CA VAL A 127 -0.68 11.14 -17.45
C VAL A 127 0.31 12.01 -16.70
N PHE A 128 0.69 11.64 -15.48
CA PHE A 128 1.52 12.50 -14.62
C PHE A 128 3.00 12.11 -14.62
N GLU A 129 3.34 10.86 -14.93
CA GLU A 129 4.74 10.41 -15.00
C GLU A 129 5.16 9.96 -16.39
N GLU A 130 4.22 9.83 -17.34
CA GLU A 130 4.44 9.29 -18.70
C GLU A 130 5.20 7.96 -18.69
N ARG A 131 5.03 7.18 -17.61
CA ARG A 131 5.71 5.92 -17.36
C ARG A 131 4.70 4.78 -17.33
N GLN A 132 5.21 3.57 -17.54
CA GLN A 132 4.42 2.37 -17.28
C GLN A 132 4.30 2.13 -15.76
N PRO A 133 3.33 1.31 -15.33
CA PRO A 133 3.23 0.95 -13.92
C PRO A 133 4.52 0.32 -13.43
N SER A 134 5.09 0.84 -12.34
CA SER A 134 6.41 0.45 -11.86
C SER A 134 6.52 -1.03 -11.48
N MET A 135 5.41 -1.69 -11.19
CA MET A 135 5.33 -3.14 -10.95
C MET A 135 5.72 -3.99 -12.17
N VAL A 136 5.65 -3.43 -13.38
CA VAL A 136 6.12 -4.09 -14.61
C VAL A 136 7.64 -4.25 -14.58
N ASP A 137 8.34 -3.23 -14.08
CA ASP A 137 9.80 -3.20 -13.99
C ASP A 137 10.30 -3.81 -12.67
N HIS A 138 9.54 -3.65 -11.59
CA HIS A 138 9.90 -4.05 -10.23
C HIS A 138 8.72 -4.76 -9.54
N PRO A 139 8.58 -6.09 -9.65
CA PRO A 139 7.44 -6.82 -9.10
C PRO A 139 7.24 -6.64 -7.59
N THR A 140 8.33 -6.38 -6.84
CA THR A 140 8.26 -6.06 -5.40
C THR A 140 7.45 -4.80 -5.10
N HIS A 141 7.38 -3.85 -6.04
CA HIS A 141 6.58 -2.62 -5.89
C HIS A 141 5.08 -2.90 -5.85
N PHE A 142 4.63 -4.05 -6.36
CA PHE A 142 3.23 -4.47 -6.19
C PHE A 142 2.90 -4.70 -4.72
N LEU A 143 3.75 -5.45 -4.00
CA LEU A 143 3.56 -5.77 -2.59
C LEU A 143 3.86 -4.57 -1.68
N LEU A 144 4.86 -3.75 -2.02
CA LEU A 144 5.32 -2.65 -1.18
C LEU A 144 4.64 -1.30 -1.50
N GLY A 145 3.84 -1.21 -2.56
CA GLY A 145 3.14 0.00 -2.98
C GLY A 145 2.42 0.73 -1.84
N PRO A 146 1.60 0.06 -1.01
CA PRO A 146 0.97 0.67 0.15
C PRO A 146 1.94 1.23 1.19
N MET A 147 3.08 0.57 1.41
CA MET A 147 4.12 1.07 2.30
C MET A 147 4.77 2.34 1.77
N PHE A 148 5.05 2.40 0.47
CA PHE A 148 5.67 3.58 -0.13
C PHE A 148 4.76 4.81 -0.06
N VAL A 149 3.47 4.62 -0.38
CA VAL A 149 2.47 5.69 -0.32
C VAL A 149 2.27 6.18 1.11
N MET A 150 2.17 5.26 2.07
CA MET A 150 2.07 5.62 3.49
C MET A 150 3.33 6.34 3.99
N ALA A 151 4.52 5.91 3.56
CA ALA A 151 5.78 6.59 3.89
C ALA A 151 5.80 8.02 3.36
N LYS A 152 5.42 8.26 2.09
CA LYS A 152 5.31 9.61 1.52
C LYS A 152 4.32 10.48 2.31
N LEU A 153 3.17 9.91 2.70
CA LEU A 153 2.18 10.62 3.53
C LEU A 153 2.77 11.01 4.90
N PHE A 154 3.43 10.07 5.60
CA PHE A 154 4.02 10.33 6.90
C PHE A 154 5.18 11.34 6.83
N ILE A 155 5.97 11.31 5.76
CA ILE A 155 7.01 12.30 5.49
C ILE A 155 6.37 13.69 5.27
N ALA A 156 5.33 13.78 4.44
CA ALA A 156 4.63 15.03 4.18
C ALA A 156 3.98 15.62 5.44
N LEU A 157 3.50 14.77 6.36
CA LEU A 157 2.95 15.17 7.66
C LEU A 157 4.04 15.44 8.72
N GLY A 158 5.31 15.22 8.41
CA GLY A 158 6.44 15.49 9.30
C GLY A 158 6.73 14.43 10.36
N PHE A 159 6.08 13.25 10.29
CA PHE A 159 6.21 12.16 11.27
C PHE A 159 7.45 11.28 11.06
N ARG A 160 8.03 11.27 9.85
CA ARG A 160 9.15 10.38 9.48
C ARG A 160 10.33 11.11 8.84
N ARG A 161 10.97 11.98 9.63
CA ARG A 161 12.17 12.73 9.20
C ARG A 161 13.35 11.80 8.90
N ASP A 162 13.42 10.67 9.58
CA ASP A 162 14.40 9.61 9.34
C ASP A 162 14.30 9.05 7.91
N LEU A 163 13.08 8.80 7.41
CA LEU A 163 12.88 8.38 6.03
C LEU A 163 13.11 9.53 5.05
N ALA A 164 12.70 10.75 5.40
CA ALA A 164 12.94 11.93 4.56
C ALA A 164 14.44 12.17 4.30
N ALA A 165 15.30 11.89 5.28
CA ALA A 165 16.75 12.03 5.14
C ALA A 165 17.35 11.08 4.10
N ILE A 166 16.75 9.90 3.89
CA ILE A 166 17.19 8.90 2.89
C ILE A 166 16.86 9.38 1.47
N LEU A 167 15.81 10.20 1.33
CA LEU A 167 15.36 10.73 0.05
C LEU A 167 16.08 12.04 -0.34
N ALA A 168 16.83 12.64 0.58
CA ALA A 168 17.62 13.83 0.29
C ALA A 168 18.72 13.49 -0.74
N PRO A 169 18.98 14.35 -1.74
CA PRO A 169 20.10 14.15 -2.65
C PRO A 169 21.40 14.00 -1.87
N LEU A 170 22.20 12.97 -2.18
CA LEU A 170 23.53 12.85 -1.61
C LEU A 170 24.33 14.13 -1.92
N PRO A 171 25.09 14.70 -0.96
CA PRO A 171 25.94 15.83 -1.23
C PRO A 171 26.90 15.47 -2.37
N THR A 172 26.94 16.32 -3.40
CA THR A 172 27.69 16.17 -4.66
C THR A 172 29.22 16.06 -4.50
N ASN A 173 29.73 16.03 -3.27
CA ASN A 173 31.15 16.14 -2.96
C ASN A 173 31.83 14.81 -2.57
N SER A 174 31.18 13.65 -2.77
CA SER A 174 31.76 12.33 -2.42
C SER A 174 32.39 11.57 -3.60
N LEU A 175 32.38 12.13 -4.81
CA LEU A 175 32.97 11.52 -6.01
C LEU A 175 34.30 12.17 -6.48
N SER A 176 34.92 13.03 -5.67
CA SER A 176 36.17 13.73 -6.03
C SER A 176 37.46 13.15 -5.41
N THR A 177 37.46 11.90 -4.94
CA THR A 177 38.71 11.23 -4.56
C THR A 177 38.69 9.76 -4.94
N ARG A 178 39.17 9.47 -6.14
CA ARG A 178 40.06 8.35 -6.47
C ARG A 178 40.75 8.62 -7.79
#